data_AF-A0A8B6BKS2-F1
#
_entry.id   AF-A0A8B6BKS2-F1
#
_cell.length_a   1.000
_cell.length_b   1.000
_cell.length_c   1.000
_cell.angle_alpha   90.00
_cell.angle_beta   90.00
_cell.angle_gamma   90.00
#
_symmetry.space_group_name_H-M   'P 1'
#
loop_
_entity.id
_entity.type
_entity.pdbx_description
1 polymer ?
#
loop_
_entity_poly.entity_id
_entity_poly.type
_entity_poly.pdbx_seq_one_letter_code
_entity_poly.pdbx_strand_id
1 'polypeptide(L)'
;MARENSPKMLQHYKEQKHIEILQKKKDEAISKQQRKNDEIIKTKGDIDTYGGQWVLKKDMERALENLSMSQKVDAVKGQIKYQKVVLKKNPEDKNLLKFSVEGNKFTLNQLLLNWRRLANLTISCVTFSEDTASVADSACRTVTNET
;
A
#
# COMPACT_ATOMS: atom_id res chain seq x y z
N MET A 1 -13.30 57.63 -17.65
CA MET A 1 -14.41 56.88 -17.03
C MET A 1 -13.85 55.56 -16.51
N ALA A 2 -13.55 55.49 -15.21
CA ALA A 2 -13.09 54.26 -14.57
C ALA A 2 -14.29 53.34 -14.37
N ARG A 3 -14.26 52.14 -14.95
CA ARG A 3 -15.28 51.11 -14.68
C ARG A 3 -15.11 50.65 -13.24
N GLU A 4 -15.96 51.12 -12.35
CA GLU A 4 -16.10 50.58 -11.00
C GLU A 4 -16.50 49.10 -11.12
N ASN A 5 -15.54 48.20 -10.89
CA ASN A 5 -15.85 46.79 -10.71
C ASN A 5 -16.67 46.68 -9.42
N SER A 6 -17.98 46.48 -9.56
CA SER A 6 -18.92 46.31 -8.45
C SER A 6 -18.39 45.27 -7.44
N PRO A 7 -18.42 45.54 -6.12
CA PRO A 7 -17.97 44.60 -5.08
C PRO A 7 -18.54 43.18 -5.22
N LYS A 8 -19.77 43.06 -5.76
CA LYS A 8 -20.43 41.80 -6.05
C LYS A 8 -19.73 40.98 -7.15
N MET A 9 -19.19 41.64 -8.18
CA MET A 9 -18.42 40.98 -9.25
C MET A 9 -17.09 40.43 -8.75
N LEU A 10 -16.41 41.19 -7.88
CA LEU A 10 -15.15 40.76 -7.27
C LEU A 10 -15.37 39.58 -6.32
N GLN A 11 -16.47 39.58 -5.57
CA GLN A 11 -16.84 38.49 -4.68
C GLN A 11 -17.18 37.21 -5.45
N HIS A 12 -18.01 37.32 -6.49
CA HIS A 12 -18.33 36.21 -7.38
C HIS A 12 -17.07 35.61 -8.05
N TYR A 13 -16.11 36.45 -8.48
CA TYR A 13 -14.84 35.98 -9.02
C TYR A 13 -13.99 35.20 -8.00
N LYS A 14 -13.96 35.67 -6.74
CA LYS A 14 -13.26 34.96 -5.64
C LYS A 14 -13.91 33.62 -5.33
N GLU A 15 -15.25 33.57 -5.31
CA GLU A 15 -16.02 32.35 -5.12
C GLU A 15 -15.78 31.34 -6.25
N GLN A 16 -15.81 31.79 -7.51
CA GLN A 16 -15.49 30.95 -8.66
C GLN A 16 -14.07 30.37 -8.60
N LYS A 17 -13.07 31.20 -8.28
CA LYS A 17 -11.69 30.70 -8.09
C LYS A 17 -11.57 29.71 -6.95
N HIS A 18 -12.33 29.91 -5.86
CA HIS A 18 -12.34 28.97 -4.75
C HIS A 18 -12.90 27.61 -5.16
N ILE A 19 -14.02 27.61 -5.90
CA ILE A 19 -14.63 26.40 -6.46
C ILE A 19 -13.65 25.68 -7.39
N GLU A 20 -12.98 26.40 -8.29
CA GLU A 20 -11.98 25.84 -9.22
C GLU A 20 -10.83 25.16 -8.47
N ILE A 21 -10.31 25.80 -7.41
CA ILE A 21 -9.25 25.22 -6.57
C ILE A 21 -9.74 23.94 -5.87
N LEU A 22 -10.96 23.93 -5.34
CA LEU A 22 -11.54 22.75 -4.70
C LEU A 22 -11.74 21.61 -5.70
N GLN A 23 -12.22 21.92 -6.90
CA GLN A 23 -12.39 20.96 -7.99
C GLN A 23 -11.06 20.32 -8.36
N LYS A 24 -10.02 21.14 -8.57
CA LYS A 24 -8.66 20.66 -8.87
C LYS A 24 -8.11 19.76 -7.76
N LYS A 25 -8.28 20.14 -6.49
CA LYS A 25 -7.85 19.31 -5.35
C LYS A 25 -8.58 17.96 -5.32
N LYS A 26 -9.88 17.95 -5.62
CA LYS A 26 -10.68 16.72 -5.72
C LYS A 26 -10.18 15.83 -6.86
N ASP A 27 -9.95 16.38 -8.04
CA ASP A 27 -9.46 15.64 -9.20
C ASP A 27 -8.05 15.08 -8.97
N GLU A 28 -7.18 15.85 -8.32
CA GLU A 28 -5.85 15.39 -7.90
C GLU A 28 -5.94 14.23 -6.90
N ALA A 29 -6.87 14.29 -5.93
CA ALA A 29 -7.10 13.22 -4.97
C ALA A 29 -7.61 11.94 -5.65
N ILE A 30 -8.56 12.06 -6.58
CA ILE A 30 -9.08 10.96 -7.38
C ILE A 30 -7.96 10.33 -8.22
N SER A 31 -7.19 11.15 -8.94
CA SER A 31 -6.08 10.67 -9.77
C SER A 31 -5.01 9.94 -8.94
N LYS A 32 -4.65 10.49 -7.77
CA LYS A 32 -3.72 9.83 -6.83
C LYS A 32 -4.27 8.49 -6.33
N GLN A 33 -5.57 8.41 -6.03
CA GLN A 33 -6.17 7.17 -5.58
C GLN A 33 -6.22 6.12 -6.70
N GLN A 34 -6.58 6.53 -7.91
CA GLN A 34 -6.60 5.65 -9.08
C GLN A 34 -5.22 5.02 -9.32
N ARG A 35 -4.15 5.85 -9.33
CA ARG A 35 -2.77 5.36 -9.50
C ARG A 35 -2.37 4.33 -8.46
N LYS A 36 -2.77 4.53 -7.19
CA LYS A 36 -2.52 3.56 -6.11
C LYS A 36 -3.28 2.26 -6.34
N ASN A 37 -4.54 2.33 -6.77
CA ASN A 37 -5.34 1.15 -7.07
C ASN A 37 -4.74 0.36 -8.23
N ASP A 38 -4.33 1.05 -9.30
CA ASP A 38 -3.69 0.42 -10.47
C ASP A 38 -2.36 -0.25 -10.07
N GLU A 39 -1.57 0.39 -9.19
CA GLU A 39 -0.33 -0.20 -8.68
C GLU A 39 -0.60 -1.46 -7.84
N ILE A 40 -1.66 -1.46 -7.02
CA ILE A 40 -2.07 -2.63 -6.23
C ILE A 40 -2.50 -3.77 -7.16
N ILE A 41 -3.33 -3.49 -8.17
CA ILE A 41 -3.82 -4.49 -9.13
C ILE A 41 -2.64 -5.08 -9.89
N LYS A 42 -1.75 -4.23 -10.41
CA LYS A 42 -0.55 -4.69 -11.11
C LYS A 42 0.33 -5.55 -10.20
N THR A 43 0.59 -5.10 -8.98
CA THR A 43 1.47 -5.84 -8.05
C THR A 43 0.87 -7.20 -7.66
N LYS A 44 -0.45 -7.30 -7.53
CA LYS A 44 -1.16 -8.58 -7.36
C LYS A 44 -0.98 -9.48 -8.59
N GLY A 45 -1.28 -8.96 -9.78
CA GLY A 45 -1.11 -9.71 -11.03
C GLY A 45 0.33 -10.20 -11.24
N ASP A 46 1.31 -9.35 -10.97
CA ASP A 46 2.74 -9.70 -11.10
C ASP A 46 3.11 -10.92 -10.21
N ILE A 47 2.64 -10.98 -8.96
CA ILE A 47 2.95 -12.13 -8.08
C ILE A 47 2.13 -13.38 -8.43
N ASP A 48 0.92 -13.24 -8.97
CA ASP A 48 0.08 -14.37 -9.39
C ASP A 48 0.75 -15.18 -10.51
N THR A 49 1.55 -14.54 -11.37
CA THR A 49 2.37 -15.23 -12.38
C THR A 49 3.39 -16.22 -11.80
N TYR A 50 3.74 -16.06 -10.51
CA TYR A 50 4.69 -16.90 -9.79
C TYR A 50 4.00 -17.73 -8.69
N GLY A 51 2.70 -18.02 -8.85
CA GLY A 51 1.94 -18.83 -7.90
C GLY A 51 1.38 -18.06 -6.71
N GLY A 52 1.28 -16.73 -6.80
CA GLY A 52 0.64 -15.88 -5.80
C GLY A 52 1.52 -15.56 -4.60
N GLN A 53 0.89 -15.18 -3.48
CA GLN A 53 1.62 -14.77 -2.28
C GLN A 53 2.24 -15.99 -1.58
N TRP A 54 3.53 -15.89 -1.28
CA TRP A 54 4.21 -16.93 -0.50
C TRP A 54 4.14 -16.59 1.00
N VAL A 55 3.51 -17.48 1.77
CA VAL A 55 3.44 -17.36 3.23
C VAL A 55 4.48 -18.28 3.86
N LEU A 56 4.63 -19.50 3.34
CA LEU A 56 5.56 -20.49 3.87
C LEU A 56 6.78 -20.66 2.97
N LYS A 57 7.90 -21.08 3.58
CA LYS A 57 9.16 -21.37 2.85
C LYS A 57 8.96 -22.37 1.71
N LYS A 58 8.14 -23.40 1.94
CA LYS A 58 7.84 -24.44 0.95
C LYS A 58 7.14 -23.88 -0.30
N ASP A 59 6.29 -22.87 -0.15
CA ASP A 59 5.55 -22.27 -1.26
C ASP A 59 6.50 -21.50 -2.17
N MET A 60 7.42 -20.75 -1.56
CA MET A 60 8.51 -20.08 -2.26
C MET A 60 9.41 -21.09 -2.98
N GLU A 61 9.87 -22.15 -2.31
CA GLU A 61 10.76 -23.15 -2.92
C GLU A 61 10.13 -23.78 -4.17
N ARG A 62 8.86 -24.17 -4.07
CA ARG A 62 8.08 -24.70 -5.19
C ARG A 62 7.93 -23.69 -6.33
N ALA A 63 7.63 -22.43 -6.01
CA ALA A 63 7.47 -21.38 -7.01
C ALA A 63 8.78 -21.06 -7.75
N LEU A 64 9.93 -21.21 -7.08
CA LEU A 64 11.24 -20.89 -7.65
C LEU A 64 11.88 -22.08 -8.40
N GLU A 65 11.49 -23.32 -8.11
CA GLU A 65 12.19 -24.55 -8.55
C GLU A 65 12.59 -24.54 -10.04
N ASN A 66 11.63 -24.20 -10.92
CA ASN A 66 11.81 -24.27 -12.38
C ASN A 66 12.08 -22.90 -13.05
N LEU A 67 12.34 -21.85 -12.27
CA LEU A 67 12.57 -20.52 -12.82
C LEU A 67 14.05 -20.29 -13.19
N SER A 68 14.29 -19.50 -14.24
CA SER A 68 15.62 -18.97 -14.52
C SER A 68 16.08 -18.01 -13.41
N MET A 69 17.39 -17.77 -13.30
CA MET A 69 17.94 -16.88 -12.26
C MET A 69 17.34 -15.46 -12.30
N SER A 70 17.09 -14.91 -13.50
CA SER A 70 16.43 -13.61 -13.65
C SER A 70 15.01 -13.64 -13.10
N GLN A 71 14.23 -14.65 -13.50
CA GLN A 71 12.85 -14.81 -13.03
C GLN A 71 12.77 -15.02 -11.52
N LYS A 72 13.74 -15.74 -10.91
CA LYS A 72 13.81 -15.88 -9.45
C LYS A 72 13.98 -14.53 -8.77
N VAL A 73 14.88 -13.68 -9.27
CA VAL A 73 15.09 -12.34 -8.73
C VAL A 73 13.82 -11.50 -8.85
N ASP A 74 13.17 -11.52 -10.01
CA ASP A 74 11.95 -10.74 -10.25
C ASP A 74 10.79 -11.22 -9.39
N ALA A 75 10.61 -12.54 -9.25
CA ALA A 75 9.59 -13.13 -8.39
C ALA A 75 9.77 -12.72 -6.91
N VAL A 76 11.00 -12.79 -6.38
CA VAL A 76 11.28 -12.39 -4.99
C VAL A 76 11.08 -10.88 -4.80
N LYS A 77 11.51 -10.04 -5.75
CA LYS A 77 11.22 -8.60 -5.70
C LYS A 77 9.72 -8.31 -5.73
N GLY A 78 8.96 -9.09 -6.51
CA GLY A 78 7.50 -9.05 -6.55
C GLY A 78 6.90 -9.25 -5.17
N GLN A 79 7.34 -10.29 -4.44
CA GLN A 79 6.88 -10.56 -3.07
C GLN A 79 7.22 -9.43 -2.08
N ILE A 80 8.45 -8.90 -2.14
CA ILE A 80 8.85 -7.77 -1.29
C ILE A 80 8.03 -6.50 -1.62
N LYS A 81 7.78 -6.25 -2.91
CA LYS A 81 6.95 -5.13 -3.35
C LYS A 81 5.50 -5.31 -2.90
N TYR A 82 4.97 -6.53 -2.96
CA TYR A 82 3.63 -6.85 -2.49
C TYR A 82 3.46 -6.53 -1.00
N GLN A 83 4.44 -6.88 -0.16
CA GLN A 83 4.47 -6.54 1.26
C GLN A 83 4.36 -5.01 1.49
N LYS A 84 5.06 -4.22 0.68
CA LYS A 84 5.05 -2.76 0.76
C LYS A 84 3.74 -2.13 0.24
N VAL A 85 3.28 -2.55 -0.93
CA VAL A 85 2.21 -1.88 -1.67
C VAL A 85 0.83 -2.36 -1.25
N VAL A 86 0.67 -3.68 -1.11
CA VAL A 86 -0.63 -4.32 -0.86
C VAL A 86 -0.86 -4.50 0.64
N LEU A 87 0.09 -5.12 1.34
CA LEU A 87 -0.03 -5.37 2.78
C LEU A 87 0.32 -4.16 3.64
N LYS A 88 0.96 -3.14 3.04
CA LYS A 88 1.37 -1.89 3.70
C LYS A 88 2.16 -2.14 4.99
N LYS A 89 2.92 -3.24 5.03
CA LYS A 89 3.76 -3.60 6.17
C LYS A 89 5.02 -2.74 6.13
N ASN A 90 5.18 -1.91 7.15
CA ASN A 90 6.37 -1.09 7.34
C ASN A 90 7.24 -1.74 8.42
N PRO A 91 8.25 -2.55 8.04
CA PRO A 91 9.19 -3.08 9.02
C PRO A 91 9.98 -1.94 9.66
N GLU A 92 10.46 -2.16 10.88
CA GLU A 92 11.39 -1.24 11.55
C GLU A 92 12.64 -1.03 10.69
N ASP A 93 13.20 -2.12 10.16
CA ASP A 93 14.28 -2.06 9.18
C ASP A 93 13.74 -1.85 7.76
N LYS A 94 13.73 -0.58 7.32
CA LYS A 94 13.32 -0.19 5.97
C LYS A 94 14.20 -0.76 4.87
N ASN A 95 15.41 -1.26 5.17
CA ASN A 95 16.27 -1.88 4.16
C ASN A 95 15.70 -3.20 3.63
N LEU A 96 14.83 -3.86 4.39
CA LEU A 96 14.15 -5.09 3.95
C LEU A 96 13.28 -4.86 2.70
N LEU A 97 12.80 -3.63 2.48
CA LEU A 97 11.98 -3.27 1.33
C LEU A 97 12.79 -2.74 0.13
N LYS A 98 14.12 -2.70 0.24
CA LYS A 98 15.00 -2.18 -0.82
C LYS A 98 15.49 -3.31 -1.73
N PHE A 99 15.92 -2.92 -2.94
CA PHE A 99 16.49 -3.82 -3.94
C PHE A 99 17.96 -3.52 -4.26
N SER A 100 18.49 -2.44 -3.69
CA SER A 100 19.87 -2.00 -3.81
C SER A 100 20.24 -1.08 -2.64
N VAL A 101 21.53 -0.99 -2.38
CA VAL A 101 22.14 -0.03 -1.44
C VAL A 101 23.35 0.57 -2.14
N GLU A 102 23.47 1.90 -2.13
CA GLU A 102 24.65 2.61 -2.66
C GLU A 102 25.00 2.21 -4.11
N GLY A 103 23.98 2.03 -4.96
CA GLY A 103 24.16 1.63 -6.36
C GLY A 103 24.39 0.12 -6.57
N ASN A 104 24.68 -0.63 -5.52
CA ASN A 104 24.88 -2.09 -5.58
C ASN A 104 23.54 -2.82 -5.47
N LYS A 105 23.20 -3.60 -6.49
CA LYS A 105 21.98 -4.43 -6.52
C LYS A 105 22.11 -5.59 -5.53
N PHE A 106 21.01 -5.89 -4.84
CA PHE A 106 20.97 -7.06 -3.98
C PHE A 106 21.00 -8.35 -4.79
N THR A 107 21.79 -9.30 -4.30
CA THR A 107 21.82 -10.68 -4.79
C THR A 107 20.51 -11.39 -4.47
N LEU A 108 20.22 -12.50 -5.17
CA LEU A 108 19.04 -13.31 -4.87
C LEU A 108 19.01 -13.77 -3.41
N ASN A 109 20.14 -14.19 -2.84
CA ASN A 109 20.22 -14.65 -1.45
C ASN A 109 19.87 -13.53 -0.46
N GLN A 110 20.32 -12.31 -0.70
CA GLN A 110 19.94 -11.14 0.11
C GLN A 110 18.45 -10.84 0.00
N LEU A 111 17.88 -10.90 -1.21
CA LEU A 111 16.45 -10.70 -1.43
C LEU A 111 15.61 -11.79 -0.73
N LEU A 112 16.02 -13.06 -0.81
CA LEU A 112 15.36 -14.17 -0.12
C LEU A 112 15.38 -14.01 1.40
N LEU A 113 16.52 -13.55 1.95
CA LEU A 113 16.63 -13.26 3.37
C LEU A 113 15.69 -12.13 3.79
N ASN A 114 15.63 -11.05 3.00
CA ASN A 114 14.74 -9.93 3.24
C ASN A 114 13.27 -10.37 3.20
N TRP A 115 12.89 -11.12 2.17
CA TRP A 115 11.55 -11.68 2.05
C TRP A 115 11.18 -12.55 3.26
N ARG A 116 12.08 -13.45 3.70
CA ARG A 116 11.81 -14.33 4.85
C ARG A 116 11.58 -13.55 6.14
N ARG A 117 12.35 -12.48 6.38
CA ARG A 117 12.16 -11.59 7.52
C ARG A 117 10.78 -10.89 7.45
N LEU A 118 10.39 -10.41 6.27
CA LEU A 118 9.08 -9.78 6.05
C LEU A 118 7.91 -10.75 6.21
N ALA A 119 8.05 -11.99 5.70
CA ALA A 119 7.04 -13.03 5.83
C ALA A 119 6.80 -13.39 7.32
N ASN A 120 7.87 -13.52 8.10
CA ASN A 120 7.77 -13.77 9.54
C ASN A 120 7.04 -12.63 10.28
N LEU A 121 7.29 -11.36 9.93
CA LEU A 121 6.56 -10.22 10.50
C LEU A 121 5.06 -10.24 10.17
N THR A 122 4.70 -10.80 9.01
CA THR A 122 3.31 -10.94 8.60
C THR A 122 2.62 -12.01 9.44
N ILE A 123 3.27 -13.17 9.61
CA ILE A 123 2.74 -14.30 10.38
C ILE A 123 2.60 -13.92 11.87
N SER A 124 3.61 -13.27 12.47
CA SER A 124 3.55 -12.88 13.89
C SER A 124 2.44 -11.87 14.19
N CYS A 125 2.06 -11.06 13.21
CA CYS A 125 0.96 -10.11 13.34
C CYS A 125 -0.42 -10.79 13.25
N VAL A 126 -0.52 -11.90 12.49
CA VAL A 126 -1.75 -12.70 12.41
C VAL A 126 -1.97 -13.47 13.72
N THR A 127 -0.91 -14.06 14.29
CA THR A 127 -1.03 -14.78 15.58
C THR A 127 -1.36 -13.85 16.76
N PHE A 128 -0.86 -12.60 16.77
CA PHE A 128 -1.25 -11.62 17.80
C PHE A 128 -2.69 -11.11 17.66
N SER A 129 -3.32 -11.25 16.48
CA SER A 129 -4.68 -10.77 16.25
C SER A 129 -5.75 -11.80 16.67
N GLU A 130 -5.40 -13.08 16.81
CA GLU A 130 -6.31 -14.12 17.30
C GLU A 130 -6.43 -14.11 18.84
N ASP A 131 -5.40 -13.69 19.58
CA ASP A 131 -5.42 -13.71 21.06
C ASP A 131 -6.07 -12.47 21.72
N THR A 132 -6.37 -11.40 20.96
CA THR A 132 -7.03 -10.20 21.52
C THR A 132 -8.49 -10.01 21.09
N ALA A 133 -9.04 -10.91 20.26
CA ALA A 133 -10.44 -10.85 19.83
C ALA A 133 -11.43 -11.44 20.86
N SER A 134 -10.98 -11.86 22.05
CA SER A 134 -11.83 -12.49 23.07
C SER A 134 -12.34 -11.56 24.17
N VAL A 135 -11.99 -10.27 24.21
CA VAL A 135 -12.49 -9.36 25.26
C VAL A 135 -12.76 -7.95 24.70
N ALA A 136 -13.76 -7.82 23.84
CA ALA A 136 -14.36 -6.51 23.53
C ALA A 136 -15.76 -6.66 22.92
N ASP A 137 -16.66 -7.38 23.60
CA ASP A 137 -18.09 -7.39 23.21
C ASP A 137 -19.01 -7.24 24.44
N SER A 138 -18.71 -6.26 25.29
CA SER A 138 -19.64 -5.77 26.31
C SER A 138 -19.25 -4.39 26.80
N ALA A 139 -19.57 -3.37 26.01
CA ALA A 139 -19.97 -2.04 26.49
C ALA A 139 -20.20 -1.11 25.30
N CYS A 140 -21.44 -1.04 24.80
CA CYS A 140 -22.02 0.17 24.19
C CYS A 140 -23.48 -0.07 23.78
N ARG A 141 -24.38 -0.09 24.77
CA ARG A 141 -25.78 0.34 24.55
C ARG A 141 -26.28 1.12 25.76
N THR A 142 -25.92 2.39 25.76
CA THR A 142 -26.71 3.48 26.34
C THR A 142 -26.52 4.61 25.33
N VAL A 143 -27.55 5.17 24.71
CA VAL A 143 -28.32 6.29 25.26
C VAL A 143 -29.53 6.56 24.35
N THR A 144 -30.71 6.61 24.99
CA THR A 144 -31.95 7.38 24.73
C THR A 144 -32.48 7.65 23.31
N ASN A 145 -33.80 7.51 23.16
CA ASN A 145 -34.63 8.61 22.69
C ASN A 145 -35.90 8.70 23.55
N GLU A 146 -36.05 9.83 24.22
CA GLU A 146 -37.29 10.35 24.76
C GLU A 146 -38.18 10.81 23.60
N THR A 147 -39.44 10.39 23.56
CA THR A 147 -40.62 11.28 23.60
C THR A 147 -41.88 10.47 23.88
#